data_AF-A0A529GHE3-F1
#
_entry.id   AF-A0A529GHE3-F1
#
_cell.length_a   1.000
_cell.length_b   1.000
_cell.length_c   1.000
_cell.angle_alpha   90.00
_cell.angle_beta   90.00
_cell.angle_gamma   90.00
#
_symmetry.space_group_name_H-M   'P 1'
#
loop_
_entity.id
_entity.type
_entity.pdbx_description
1 polymer ?
#
loop_
_entity_poly.entity_id
_entity_poly.type
_entity_poly.pdbx_seq_one_letter_code
_entity_poly.pdbx_strand_id
1 'polypeptide(L)'
;MIVLAFALSLVLLIITALHVYWGIGGIWPGTDAKSCARAVVGFRGVDEMPSPGASFAVAACLGLATLWPLALEGVFASPFPKAGLAATSLLIALVFL
;
A
#
# COMPACT_ATOMS: atom_id res chain seq x y z
N MET A 1 -2.03 -1.12 -21.86
CA MET A 1 -2.14 -1.53 -20.44
C MET A 1 -1.00 -0.94 -19.61
N ILE A 2 0.19 -0.76 -20.19
CA ILE A 2 1.34 -0.10 -19.54
C ILE A 2 1.05 1.21 -18.77
N VAL A 3 0.25 2.14 -19.32
CA VAL A 3 -0.10 3.40 -18.62
C VAL A 3 -0.86 3.11 -17.31
N LEU A 4 -1.80 2.15 -17.36
CA LEU A 4 -2.55 1.72 -16.17
C LEU A 4 -1.62 1.04 -15.16
N ALA A 5 -0.66 0.23 -15.61
CA ALA A 5 0.32 -0.39 -14.71
C ALA A 5 1.16 0.66 -13.96
N PHE A 6 1.67 1.67 -14.66
CA PHE A 6 2.37 2.78 -14.01
C PHE A 6 1.48 3.58 -13.06
N ALA A 7 0.23 3.86 -13.45
CA ALA A 7 -0.71 4.59 -12.59
C ALA A 7 -1.01 3.81 -11.30
N LEU A 8 -1.29 2.50 -11.39
CA LEU A 8 -1.54 1.64 -10.23
C LEU A 8 -0.31 1.54 -9.33
N SER A 9 0.87 1.29 -9.91
CA SER A 9 2.12 1.24 -9.14
C SER A 9 2.44 2.58 -8.48
N LEU A 10 2.18 3.71 -9.14
CA LEU A 10 2.36 5.03 -8.54
C LEU A 10 1.43 5.25 -7.35
N VAL A 11 0.15 4.89 -7.47
CA VAL A 11 -0.81 4.99 -6.37
C VAL A 11 -0.39 4.12 -5.19
N LEU A 12 -0.02 2.85 -5.43
CA LEU A 12 0.46 1.96 -4.37
C LEU A 12 1.75 2.47 -3.71
N LEU A 13 2.64 3.08 -4.49
CA LEU A 13 3.86 3.70 -3.98
C LEU A 13 3.55 4.91 -3.09
N ILE A 14 2.60 5.77 -3.49
CA ILE A 14 2.15 6.91 -2.67
C ILE A 14 1.57 6.41 -1.34
N ILE A 15 0.73 5.37 -1.38
CA ILE A 15 0.14 4.80 -0.16
C ILE A 15 1.23 4.16 0.73
N THR A 16 2.22 3.50 0.12
CA THR A 16 3.39 2.97 0.84
C THR A 16 4.15 4.09 1.57
N ALA A 17 4.41 5.22 0.89
CA ALA A 17 5.08 6.36 1.48
C ALA A 17 4.28 6.99 2.63
N LEU A 18 2.94 7.05 2.52
CA LEU A 18 2.08 7.49 3.61
C LEU A 18 2.20 6.57 4.84
N HIS A 19 2.26 5.26 4.65
CA HIS A 19 2.45 4.32 5.77
C HIS A 19 3.83 4.46 6.43
N VAL A 20 4.88 4.71 5.65
CA VAL A 20 6.20 5.04 6.21
C VAL A 20 6.13 6.35 7.01
N TYR A 21 5.48 7.38 6.46
CA TYR A 21 5.28 8.66 7.12
C TYR A 21 4.53 8.53 8.44
N TRP A 22 3.46 7.73 8.48
CA TRP A 22 2.74 7.41 9.71
C TRP A 22 3.57 6.59 10.70
N GLY A 23 4.39 5.66 10.21
CA GLY A 23 5.32 4.86 11.03
C GLY A 23 6.37 5.71 11.75
N ILE A 24 6.77 6.86 11.20
CA ILE A 24 7.71 7.80 11.83
C ILE A 24 7.03 8.90 12.65
N GLY A 25 5.70 8.86 12.81
CA GLY A 25 4.94 9.82 13.64
C GLY A 25 4.27 10.96 12.87
N GLY A 26 4.10 10.83 11.57
CA GLY A 26 3.33 11.77 10.76
C GLY A 26 1.84 11.83 11.12
N ILE A 27 1.22 13.01 11.00
CA ILE A 27 -0.16 13.26 11.47
C ILE A 27 -1.15 13.69 10.37
N TRP A 28 -0.70 13.79 9.13
CA TRP A 28 -1.58 14.07 7.99
C TRP A 28 -2.50 12.86 7.71
N PRO A 29 -3.80 13.01 7.41
CA PRO A 29 -4.54 14.25 7.08
C PRO A 29 -5.15 14.99 8.29
N GLY A 30 -4.78 14.63 9.52
CA GLY A 30 -5.26 15.28 10.74
C GLY A 30 -4.36 16.43 11.23
N THR A 31 -4.80 17.03 12.35
CA THR A 31 -4.07 18.08 13.11
C THR A 31 -3.37 17.53 14.34
N ASP A 32 -3.73 16.32 14.76
CA ASP A 32 -3.24 15.61 15.93
C ASP A 32 -3.38 14.09 15.69
N ALA A 33 -2.69 13.28 16.50
CA ALA A 33 -2.69 11.82 16.35
C ALA A 33 -4.10 11.21 16.42
N LYS A 34 -4.98 11.76 17.26
CA LYS A 34 -6.37 11.30 17.44
C LYS A 34 -7.19 11.58 16.18
N SER A 35 -7.08 12.80 15.63
CA SER A 35 -7.73 13.24 14.40
C SER A 35 -7.23 12.45 13.18
N CYS A 36 -5.92 12.24 13.08
CA CYS A 36 -5.31 11.40 12.05
C CYS A 36 -5.79 9.95 12.12
N ALA A 37 -5.78 9.35 13.32
CA ALA A 37 -6.18 7.97 13.49
C ALA A 37 -7.68 7.76 13.18
N ARG A 38 -8.55 8.72 13.53
CA ARG A 38 -9.95 8.71 13.10
C ARG A 38 -10.13 8.84 11.58
N ALA A 39 -9.34 9.69 10.93
CA ALA A 39 -9.45 9.92 9.49
C ALA A 39 -8.91 8.74 8.66
N VAL A 40 -7.82 8.12 9.11
CA VAL A 40 -7.13 7.04 8.36
C VAL A 40 -7.70 5.66 8.68
N VAL A 41 -7.95 5.38 9.96
CA VAL A 41 -8.35 4.04 10.43
C VAL A 41 -9.88 3.91 10.51
N GLY A 42 -10.57 4.98 10.91
CA GLY A 42 -12.04 5.03 10.88
C GLY A 42 -12.79 4.17 11.90
N PHE A 43 -12.11 3.46 12.81
CA PHE A 43 -12.79 2.69 13.86
C PHE A 43 -13.35 3.60 14.97
N ARG A 44 -14.52 3.23 15.52
CA ARG A 44 -15.11 3.92 16.66
C ARG A 44 -14.23 3.74 17.89
N GLY A 45 -13.88 4.84 18.56
CA GLY A 45 -13.06 4.83 19.78
C GLY A 45 -11.55 4.79 19.55
N VAL A 46 -11.07 4.98 18.32
CA VAL A 46 -9.64 5.14 18.05
C VAL A 46 -9.19 6.53 18.48
N ASP A 47 -8.40 6.54 19.55
CA ASP A 47 -7.85 7.76 20.14
C ASP A 47 -6.34 7.91 19.90
N GLU A 48 -5.68 6.84 19.46
CA GLU A 48 -4.25 6.84 19.16
C GLU A 48 -3.97 6.19 17.81
N MET A 49 -2.87 6.61 17.21
CA MET A 49 -2.41 6.07 15.95
C MET A 49 -1.96 4.61 16.13
N PRO A 50 -2.20 3.72 15.15
CA PRO A 50 -1.69 2.36 15.21
C PRO A 50 -0.18 2.33 15.44
N SER A 51 0.32 1.25 16.05
CA SER A 51 1.73 1.14 16.37
C SER A 51 2.61 1.37 15.12
N PRO A 52 3.79 2.00 15.26
CA PRO A 52 4.74 2.16 14.16
C PRO A 52 5.01 0.86 13.39
N GLY A 53 5.14 -0.25 14.12
CA GLY A 53 5.36 -1.58 13.54
C GLY A 53 4.23 -2.03 12.60
N ALA A 54 2.97 -1.73 12.93
CA ALA A 54 1.85 -2.05 12.04
C ALA A 54 1.92 -1.22 10.75
N SER A 55 2.26 0.06 10.85
CA SER A 55 2.41 0.94 9.67
C SER A 55 3.55 0.46 8.75
N PHE A 56 4.71 0.08 9.31
CA PHE A 56 5.82 -0.46 8.53
C PHE A 56 5.51 -1.83 7.91
N ALA A 57 4.76 -2.69 8.60
CA ALA A 57 4.34 -3.97 8.03
C ALA A 57 3.46 -3.77 6.79
N VAL A 58 2.49 -2.86 6.86
CA VAL A 58 1.63 -2.53 5.70
C VAL A 58 2.46 -1.88 4.59
N ALA A 59 3.39 -0.98 4.92
CA ALA A 59 4.31 -0.39 3.94
C ALA A 59 5.13 -1.46 3.20
N ALA A 60 5.65 -2.47 3.90
CA ALA A 60 6.40 -3.55 3.27
C ALA A 60 5.52 -4.36 2.30
N CYS A 61 4.30 -4.72 2.71
CA CYS A 61 3.34 -5.43 1.86
C CYS A 61 2.96 -4.63 0.61
N LEU A 62 2.67 -3.33 0.76
CA LEU A 62 2.33 -2.46 -0.36
C LEU A 62 3.53 -2.21 -1.30
N GLY A 63 4.74 -2.08 -0.74
CA GLY A 63 5.96 -1.96 -1.51
C GLY A 63 6.20 -3.17 -2.41
N LEU A 64 5.94 -4.38 -1.89
CA LEU A 64 5.97 -5.60 -2.70
C LEU A 64 4.85 -5.60 -3.75
N ALA A 65 3.61 -5.30 -3.36
CA ALA A 65 2.46 -5.29 -4.27
C ALA A 65 2.63 -4.29 -5.44
N THR A 66 3.31 -3.17 -5.21
CA THR A 66 3.63 -2.14 -6.21
C THR A 66 4.37 -2.70 -7.43
N LEU A 67 5.13 -3.79 -7.26
CA LEU A 67 5.94 -4.38 -8.32
C LEU A 67 5.09 -5.18 -9.34
N TRP A 68 3.92 -5.70 -8.95
CA TRP A 68 3.15 -6.63 -9.78
C TRP A 68 2.60 -6.03 -11.09
N PRO A 69 1.97 -4.83 -11.09
CA PRO A 69 1.47 -4.23 -12.33
C PRO A 69 2.58 -4.05 -13.37
N LEU A 70 3.77 -3.62 -12.94
CA LEU A 70 4.94 -3.45 -13.81
C LEU A 70 5.52 -4.80 -14.26
N ALA A 71 5.52 -5.83 -13.40
CA ALA A 71 5.96 -7.18 -13.75
C ALA A 71 5.09 -7.81 -14.85
N LEU A 72 3.76 -7.61 -14.78
CA LEU A 72 2.81 -8.14 -15.76
C LEU A 72 3.03 -7.55 -17.16
N GLU A 73 3.41 -6.28 -17.23
CA GLU A 73 3.74 -5.60 -18.49
C GLU A 73 5.18 -5.85 -18.96
N GLY A 74 5.99 -6.59 -18.19
CA GLY A 74 7.36 -6.94 -18.56
C GLY A 74 8.37 -5.79 -18.44
N VAL A 75 8.08 -4.79 -17.59
CA VAL A 75 8.96 -3.62 -17.38
C VAL A 75 10.30 -4.02 -16.74
N PHE A 76 10.33 -5.11 -15.99
CA PHE A 76 11.55 -5.70 -15.45
C PHE A 76 11.57 -7.22 -15.65
N ALA A 77 12.77 -7.79 -15.67
CA ALA A 77 12.95 -9.24 -15.73
C ALA A 77 12.48 -9.86 -14.40
N SER A 78 11.36 -10.58 -14.46
CA SER A 78 10.82 -11.33 -13.34
C SER A 78 11.16 -12.81 -13.51
N PRO A 79 11.57 -13.53 -12.43
CA PRO A 79 11.77 -14.98 -12.49
C PRO A 79 10.44 -15.76 -12.59
N PHE A 80 9.29 -15.08 -12.48
CA PHE A 80 7.98 -15.71 -12.38
C PHE A 80 7.24 -15.75 -13.73
N PRO A 81 6.50 -16.83 -14.03
CA PRO A 81 5.65 -16.90 -15.21
C PRO A 81 4.47 -15.93 -15.10
N LYS A 82 4.02 -15.37 -16.22
CA LYS A 82 2.91 -14.40 -16.29
C LYS A 82 1.62 -14.90 -15.63
N ALA A 83 1.29 -16.19 -15.79
CA ALA A 83 0.11 -16.78 -15.16
C ALA A 83 0.18 -16.75 -13.61
N GLY A 84 1.37 -16.99 -13.05
CA GLY A 84 1.60 -16.90 -11.60
C GLY A 84 1.46 -15.46 -11.10
N LEU A 85 2.05 -14.49 -11.82
CA LEU A 85 1.89 -13.07 -11.50
C LEU A 85 0.41 -12.65 -11.53
N ALA A 86 -0.35 -13.08 -12.54
CA ALA A 86 -1.77 -12.76 -12.66
C ALA A 86 -2.60 -13.37 -11.51
N ALA A 87 -2.35 -14.63 -11.14
CA ALA A 87 -3.02 -15.28 -10.01
C ALA A 87 -2.74 -14.54 -8.69
N THR A 88 -1.48 -14.17 -8.43
CA THR A 88 -1.13 -13.40 -7.23
C THR A 88 -1.72 -11.99 -7.26
N SER A 89 -1.79 -11.33 -8.43
CA SER A 89 -2.47 -10.03 -8.56
C SER A 89 -3.96 -10.12 -8.20
N LEU A 90 -4.65 -11.21 -8.56
CA LEU A 90 -6.04 -11.44 -8.15
C LEU A 90 -6.16 -11.59 -6.64
N LEU A 91 -5.24 -12.35 -6.01
CA LEU A 91 -5.22 -12.50 -4.55
C LEU A 91 -4.95 -11.16 -3.84
N ILE A 92 -4.04 -10.34 -4.38
CA ILE A 92 -3.79 -8.99 -3.86
C ILE A 92 -5.06 -8.13 -4.00
N ALA A 93 -5.72 -8.16 -5.16
CA ALA A 93 -6.95 -7.39 -5.39
C ALA A 93 -8.07 -7.77 -4.42
N LEU A 94 -8.20 -9.05 -4.07
CA LEU A 94 -9.17 -9.52 -3.09
C LEU A 94 -8.98 -8.95 -1.68
N VAL A 95 -7.78 -8.51 -1.31
CA VAL A 95 -7.54 -7.85 0.00
C VAL A 95 -8.20 -6.48 0.07
N PHE A 96 -8.46 -5.84 -1.08
CA PHE A 96 -9.05 -4.50 -1.17
C PHE A 96 -10.57 -4.51 -1.43
N LEU A 97 -11.20 -5.69 -1.49
CA LEU A 97 -12.64 -5.88 -1.65
C LEU A 97 -13.29 -6.21 -0.30
#